data_AF-A0A8H6BFU9-F1
#
_entry.id   AF-A0A8H6BFU9-F1
#
_cell.length_a   1.000
_cell.length_b   1.000
_cell.length_c   1.000
_cell.angle_alpha   90.00
_cell.angle_beta   90.00
_cell.angle_gamma   90.00
#
_symmetry.space_group_name_H-M   'P 1'
#
loop_
_entity.id
_entity.type
_entity.pdbx_description
1 polymer ?
#
loop_
_entity_poly.entity_id
_entity_poly.type
_entity_poly.pdbx_seq_one_letter_code
_entity_poly.pdbx_strand_id
1 'polypeptide(L)'
;MSGLHELSRHSMNVKFPTVLALNKIDHPDADKNVSKIMLKYPKMTCVLTSALTEVFLRKLKDQGYIEYEPGTEFVDTYDDLGPDCGLKPMDPVLKDRVESIRDLVLYRFGSTGVVQVLQEAAKKLDLVPVYTVRNIQTFTGGHGKYVFRDCTLFKRGTSVSSVARAIMGEVTIASAEGVGGKRVAMDDIVEPGKNDILSFKVVPGKDDAKKDDEGAKGEGKTDSKKTKHKK
;
A
#
# COMPACT_ATOMS: atom_id res chain seq x y z
N MET A 1 -17.23 40.59 14.76
CA MET A 1 -16.56 39.35 15.24
C MET A 1 -16.92 38.09 14.45
N SER A 2 -18.01 38.04 13.67
CA SER A 2 -18.42 36.85 12.90
C SER A 2 -17.54 36.51 11.69
N GLY A 3 -17.11 37.51 10.91
CA GLY A 3 -16.36 37.28 9.66
C GLY A 3 -14.97 36.64 9.84
N LEU A 4 -14.27 36.95 10.93
CA LEU A 4 -12.94 36.37 11.20
C LEU A 4 -13.02 34.87 11.55
N HIS A 5 -14.06 34.48 12.29
CA HIS A 5 -14.32 33.08 12.62
C HIS A 5 -14.71 32.26 11.39
N GLU A 6 -15.46 32.86 10.48
CA GLU A 6 -15.88 32.20 9.24
C GLU A 6 -14.71 32.01 8.27
N LEU A 7 -13.88 33.04 8.10
CA LEU A 7 -12.64 32.96 7.32
C LEU A 7 -11.65 31.95 7.91
N SER A 8 -11.54 31.88 9.24
CA SER A 8 -10.70 30.90 9.95
C SER A 8 -11.19 29.47 9.71
N ARG A 9 -12.49 29.20 9.85
CA ARG A 9 -13.08 27.88 9.53
C ARG A 9 -12.87 27.50 8.07
N HIS A 10 -13.08 28.44 7.15
CA HIS A 10 -12.86 28.19 5.74
C HIS A 10 -11.39 27.85 5.45
N SER A 11 -10.47 28.63 6.02
CA SER A 11 -9.03 28.36 5.92
C SER A 11 -8.64 27.01 6.51
N MET A 12 -9.26 26.59 7.61
CA MET A 12 -9.04 25.26 8.19
C MET A 12 -9.54 24.14 7.26
N ASN A 13 -10.70 24.30 6.63
CA ASN A 13 -11.20 23.29 5.68
C ASN A 13 -10.31 23.14 4.45
N VAL A 14 -9.70 24.23 3.98
CA VAL A 14 -8.78 24.20 2.82
C VAL A 14 -7.41 23.67 3.21
N LYS A 15 -6.86 24.11 4.35
CA LYS A 15 -5.51 23.72 4.80
C LYS A 15 -5.46 22.33 5.43
N PHE A 16 -6.56 21.91 6.05
CA PHE A 16 -6.67 20.65 6.79
C PHE A 16 -7.95 19.90 6.36
N PRO A 17 -7.97 19.30 5.16
CA PRO A 17 -9.06 18.43 4.74
C PRO A 17 -9.29 17.33 5.77
N THR A 18 -10.51 17.21 6.29
CA THR A 18 -10.83 16.33 7.43
C THR A 18 -11.87 15.29 7.04
N VAL A 19 -11.65 14.02 7.40
CA VAL A 19 -12.63 12.93 7.32
C VAL A 19 -13.03 12.52 8.74
N LEU A 20 -14.32 12.33 8.99
CA LEU A 20 -14.80 11.86 10.29
C LEU A 20 -14.97 10.35 10.27
N ALA A 21 -14.16 9.65 11.05
CA ALA A 21 -14.36 8.22 11.35
C ALA A 21 -15.34 8.10 12.53
N LEU A 22 -16.58 7.68 12.24
CA LEU A 22 -17.60 7.44 13.24
C LEU A 22 -17.42 6.02 13.80
N ASN A 23 -16.47 5.91 14.72
CA ASN A 23 -16.06 4.64 15.29
C ASN A 23 -17.12 4.06 16.26
N LYS A 24 -17.06 2.75 16.50
CA LYS A 24 -17.89 1.93 17.40
C LYS A 24 -19.24 1.49 16.82
N ILE A 25 -19.32 1.28 15.51
CA ILE A 25 -20.56 0.80 14.88
C ILE A 25 -20.91 -0.65 15.24
N ASP A 26 -19.99 -1.37 15.88
CA ASP A 26 -20.20 -2.67 16.50
C ASP A 26 -21.08 -2.62 17.77
N HIS A 27 -21.33 -1.42 18.32
CA HIS A 27 -22.19 -1.25 19.49
C HIS A 27 -23.67 -1.11 19.09
N PRO A 28 -24.62 -1.80 19.76
CA PRO A 28 -26.05 -1.77 19.38
C PRO A 28 -26.67 -0.37 19.41
N ASP A 29 -26.21 0.51 20.31
CA ASP A 29 -26.68 1.91 20.38
C ASP A 29 -26.00 2.89 19.41
N ALA A 30 -25.12 2.42 18.52
CA ALA A 30 -24.32 3.30 17.66
C ALA A 30 -25.17 4.17 16.72
N ASP A 31 -26.26 3.62 16.17
CA ASP A 31 -27.10 4.28 15.17
C ASP A 31 -27.62 5.65 15.60
N LYS A 32 -28.02 5.77 16.89
CA LYS A 32 -28.53 7.03 17.45
C LYS A 32 -27.44 8.11 17.46
N ASN A 33 -26.20 7.74 17.78
CA ASN A 33 -25.08 8.66 17.84
C ASN A 33 -24.58 9.03 16.44
N VAL A 34 -24.47 8.04 15.55
CA VAL A 34 -24.14 8.22 14.15
C VAL A 34 -25.09 9.22 13.51
N SER A 35 -26.39 9.00 13.64
CA SER A 35 -27.41 9.88 13.06
C SER A 35 -27.31 11.32 13.56
N LYS A 36 -27.13 11.52 14.88
CA LYS A 36 -26.95 12.86 15.47
C LYS A 36 -25.72 13.57 14.91
N ILE A 37 -24.60 12.87 14.75
CA ILE A 37 -23.35 13.46 14.24
C ILE A 37 -23.49 13.81 12.76
N MET A 38 -24.04 12.91 11.94
CA MET A 38 -24.25 13.14 10.51
C MET A 38 -25.21 14.33 10.27
N LEU A 39 -26.28 14.45 11.06
CA LEU A 39 -27.20 15.60 11.01
C LEU A 39 -26.53 16.91 11.44
N LYS A 40 -25.60 16.85 12.42
CA LYS A 40 -24.87 18.03 12.90
C LYS A 40 -23.80 18.49 11.89
N TYR A 41 -23.19 17.57 11.14
CA TYR A 41 -22.12 17.86 10.18
C TYR A 41 -22.42 17.34 8.77
N PRO A 42 -23.50 17.80 8.12
CA PRO A 42 -23.98 17.24 6.85
C PRO A 42 -23.02 17.46 5.66
N LYS A 43 -22.08 18.41 5.80
CA LYS A 43 -21.08 18.74 4.77
C LYS A 43 -19.75 18.01 4.99
N MET A 44 -19.59 17.27 6.09
CA MET A 44 -18.37 16.51 6.35
C MET A 44 -18.52 15.08 5.84
N THR A 45 -17.49 14.61 5.14
CA THR A 45 -17.35 13.19 4.80
C THR A 45 -17.23 12.40 6.09
N CYS A 46 -18.24 11.58 6.36
CA CYS A 46 -18.30 10.68 7.49
C CYS A 46 -18.19 9.25 6.98
N VAL A 47 -17.38 8.43 7.64
CA VAL A 47 -17.26 7.00 7.36
C VAL A 47 -17.57 6.27 8.65
N LEU A 48 -18.47 5.30 8.57
CA LEU A 48 -18.83 4.43 9.67
C LEU A 48 -17.68 3.45 9.91
N THR A 49 -17.25 3.27 11.15
CA THR A 49 -16.06 2.45 11.42
C THR A 49 -16.20 1.56 12.65
N SER A 50 -15.67 0.34 12.57
CA SER A 50 -15.35 -0.49 13.73
C SER A 50 -13.87 -0.85 13.73
N ALA A 51 -13.07 -0.04 14.44
CA ALA A 51 -11.65 -0.31 14.60
C ALA A 51 -11.38 -1.58 15.43
N LEU A 52 -12.26 -1.89 16.38
CA LEU A 52 -12.15 -3.11 17.20
C LEU A 52 -12.34 -4.36 16.33
N THR A 53 -13.36 -4.36 15.48
CA THR A 53 -13.62 -5.44 14.53
C THR A 53 -12.44 -5.63 13.57
N GLU A 54 -11.91 -4.56 12.99
CA GLU A 54 -10.76 -4.65 12.08
C GLU A 54 -9.53 -5.27 12.73
N VAL A 55 -9.18 -4.83 13.96
CA VAL A 55 -8.05 -5.40 14.71
C VAL A 55 -8.29 -6.87 15.03
N PHE A 56 -9.53 -7.24 15.36
CA PHE A 56 -9.88 -8.61 15.68
C PHE A 56 -9.77 -9.53 14.45
N LEU A 57 -10.35 -9.16 13.31
CA LEU A 57 -10.28 -9.94 12.07
C LEU A 57 -8.83 -10.10 11.58
N ARG A 58 -8.02 -9.04 11.62
CA ARG A 58 -6.59 -9.12 11.28
C ARG A 58 -5.83 -10.11 12.15
N LYS A 59 -6.09 -10.10 13.46
CA LYS A 59 -5.46 -11.07 14.39
C LYS A 59 -5.88 -12.51 14.08
N LEU A 60 -7.14 -12.76 13.75
CA LEU A 60 -7.60 -14.10 13.38
C LEU A 60 -6.99 -14.59 12.08
N LYS A 61 -6.84 -13.69 11.09
CA LYS A 61 -6.12 -13.98 9.85
C LYS A 61 -4.67 -14.37 10.13
N ASP A 62 -3.96 -13.55 10.91
CA ASP A 62 -2.54 -13.81 11.24
C ASP A 62 -2.35 -15.13 12.00
N GLN A 63 -3.37 -15.56 12.76
CA GLN A 63 -3.38 -16.83 13.48
C GLN A 63 -3.80 -18.03 12.61
N GLY A 64 -4.32 -17.79 11.40
CA GLY A 64 -4.78 -18.79 10.44
C GLY A 64 -6.17 -19.35 10.73
N TYR A 65 -7.05 -18.60 11.39
CA TYR A 65 -8.43 -19.04 11.65
C TYR A 65 -9.40 -18.66 10.54
N ILE A 66 -9.13 -17.55 9.84
CA ILE A 66 -9.98 -17.01 8.79
C ILE A 66 -9.13 -16.56 7.60
N GLU A 67 -9.72 -16.59 6.40
CA GLU A 67 -9.26 -15.76 5.30
C GLU A 67 -10.05 -14.44 5.33
N TYR A 68 -9.34 -13.33 5.24
CA TYR A 68 -9.94 -12.00 5.32
C TYR A 68 -9.09 -10.99 4.55
N GLU A 69 -9.71 -10.21 3.68
CA GLU A 69 -9.04 -9.10 3.01
C GLU A 69 -9.53 -7.77 3.61
N PRO A 70 -8.63 -6.91 4.15
CA PRO A 70 -9.04 -5.64 4.71
C PRO A 70 -9.86 -4.77 3.74
N GLY A 71 -11.04 -4.34 4.19
CA GLY A 71 -11.92 -3.49 3.40
C GLY A 71 -12.99 -4.26 2.61
N THR A 72 -13.00 -5.59 2.69
CA THR A 72 -14.11 -6.41 2.19
C THR A 72 -15.13 -6.70 3.31
N GLU A 73 -16.33 -7.14 2.91
CA GLU A 73 -17.31 -7.76 3.81
C GLU A 73 -17.08 -9.27 3.97
N PHE A 74 -16.24 -9.86 3.12
CA PHE A 74 -16.03 -11.30 3.07
C PHE A 74 -14.98 -11.73 4.09
N VAL A 75 -15.42 -12.61 4.98
CA VAL A 75 -14.59 -13.38 5.88
C VAL A 75 -14.92 -14.81 5.58
N ASP A 76 -13.94 -15.66 5.30
CA ASP A 76 -14.15 -17.09 5.08
C ASP A 76 -13.50 -17.89 6.21
N THR A 77 -14.18 -18.92 6.69
CA THR A 77 -13.71 -19.78 7.78
C THR A 77 -13.37 -21.19 7.28
N TYR A 78 -12.78 -22.00 8.15
CA TYR A 78 -12.55 -23.42 7.89
C TYR A 78 -13.83 -24.16 7.47
N ASP A 79 -14.98 -23.83 8.07
CA ASP A 79 -16.25 -24.49 7.78
C ASP A 79 -16.83 -24.08 6.42
N ASP A 80 -16.47 -22.88 5.92
CA ASP A 80 -16.92 -22.37 4.63
C ASP A 80 -16.09 -22.92 3.47
N LEU A 81 -14.76 -23.05 3.67
CA LEU A 81 -13.81 -23.46 2.63
C LEU A 81 -13.47 -24.95 2.65
N GLY A 82 -13.75 -25.64 3.75
CA GLY A 82 -13.52 -27.08 3.91
C GLY A 82 -12.09 -27.47 4.30
N PRO A 83 -11.80 -28.78 4.41
CA PRO A 83 -10.59 -29.29 5.06
C PRO A 83 -9.26 -28.93 4.37
N ASP A 84 -9.28 -28.66 3.08
CA ASP A 84 -8.07 -28.42 2.26
C ASP A 84 -7.66 -26.94 2.21
N CYS A 85 -8.36 -26.05 2.93
CA CYS A 85 -8.11 -24.61 2.90
C CYS A 85 -6.89 -24.15 3.72
N GLY A 86 -6.37 -25.01 4.61
CA GLY A 86 -5.23 -24.69 5.48
C GLY A 86 -5.56 -23.79 6.68
N LEU A 87 -6.84 -23.46 6.90
CA LEU A 87 -7.29 -22.74 8.09
C LEU A 87 -7.44 -23.69 9.29
N LYS A 88 -7.36 -23.13 10.49
CA LYS A 88 -7.61 -23.84 11.75
C LYS A 88 -9.10 -23.79 12.08
N PRO A 89 -9.70 -24.88 12.56
CA PRO A 89 -11.05 -24.84 13.11
C PRO A 89 -11.08 -23.93 14.34
N MET A 90 -12.17 -23.20 14.50
CA MET A 90 -12.41 -22.32 15.64
C MET A 90 -13.20 -23.04 16.73
N ASP A 91 -13.02 -22.62 17.99
CA ASP A 91 -13.92 -23.04 19.06
C ASP A 91 -15.32 -22.38 18.89
N PRO A 92 -16.37 -22.94 19.50
CA PRO A 92 -17.73 -22.42 19.34
C PRO A 92 -17.90 -20.96 19.76
N VAL A 93 -17.22 -20.50 20.82
CA VAL A 93 -17.33 -19.13 21.32
C VAL A 93 -16.71 -18.15 20.32
N LEU A 94 -15.57 -18.53 19.76
CA LEU A 94 -14.90 -17.75 18.74
C LEU A 94 -15.73 -17.68 17.45
N LYS A 95 -16.31 -18.80 17.03
CA LYS A 95 -17.18 -18.88 15.86
C LYS A 95 -18.40 -17.98 16.00
N ASP A 96 -19.12 -18.06 17.13
CA ASP A 96 -20.28 -17.22 17.40
C ASP A 96 -19.95 -15.72 17.35
N ARG A 97 -18.74 -15.36 17.81
CA ARG A 97 -18.25 -13.98 17.75
C ARG A 97 -17.97 -13.52 16.32
N VAL A 98 -17.43 -14.38 15.46
CA VAL A 98 -17.20 -14.08 14.03
C VAL A 98 -18.54 -13.92 13.30
N GLU A 99 -19.51 -14.81 13.54
CA GLU A 99 -20.85 -14.68 12.95
C GLU A 99 -21.55 -13.39 13.40
N SER A 100 -21.47 -13.06 14.69
CA SER A 100 -22.00 -11.79 15.20
C SER A 100 -21.38 -10.57 14.50
N ILE A 101 -20.08 -10.62 14.19
CA ILE A 101 -19.38 -9.56 13.45
C ILE A 101 -19.83 -9.51 11.99
N ARG A 102 -20.01 -10.67 11.34
CA ARG A 102 -20.51 -10.76 9.97
C ARG A 102 -21.86 -10.06 9.87
N ASP A 103 -22.78 -10.35 10.79
CA ASP A 103 -24.13 -9.78 10.76
C ASP A 103 -24.17 -8.30 11.18
N LEU A 104 -23.60 -7.97 12.34
CA LEU A 104 -23.77 -6.64 12.93
C LEU A 104 -22.93 -5.57 12.23
N VAL A 105 -21.81 -5.98 11.62
CA VAL A 105 -20.84 -5.04 11.04
C VAL A 105 -20.69 -5.25 9.53
N LEU A 106 -20.24 -6.43 9.10
CA LEU A 106 -19.79 -6.62 7.71
C LEU A 106 -20.94 -6.58 6.72
N TYR A 107 -21.99 -7.39 6.92
CA TYR A 107 -23.18 -7.41 6.07
C TYR A 107 -23.96 -6.09 6.13
N ARG A 108 -24.02 -5.49 7.33
CA ARG A 108 -24.77 -4.25 7.56
C ARG A 108 -24.12 -3.01 6.93
N PHE A 109 -22.79 -2.91 6.96
CA PHE A 109 -22.04 -1.72 6.53
C PHE A 109 -21.11 -1.95 5.34
N GLY A 110 -21.01 -3.19 4.84
CA GLY A 110 -20.18 -3.61 3.71
C GLY A 110 -18.68 -3.74 4.01
N SER A 111 -18.20 -3.27 5.17
CA SER A 111 -16.83 -3.47 5.67
C SER A 111 -16.71 -2.98 7.11
N THR A 112 -15.52 -3.08 7.69
CA THR A 112 -15.19 -2.42 8.98
C THR A 112 -15.04 -0.90 8.87
N GLY A 113 -14.98 -0.34 7.65
CA GLY A 113 -14.84 1.08 7.37
C GLY A 113 -13.44 1.68 7.60
N VAL A 114 -12.51 0.94 8.20
CA VAL A 114 -11.14 1.45 8.48
C VAL A 114 -10.40 1.76 7.19
N VAL A 115 -10.43 0.84 6.22
CA VAL A 115 -9.81 1.04 4.90
C VAL A 115 -10.51 2.16 4.14
N GLN A 116 -11.84 2.24 4.23
CA GLN A 116 -12.62 3.31 3.59
C GLN A 116 -12.25 4.69 4.14
N VAL A 117 -12.06 4.86 5.46
CA VAL A 117 -11.58 6.11 6.06
C VAL A 117 -10.25 6.55 5.45
N LEU A 118 -9.30 5.62 5.29
CA LEU A 118 -7.99 5.91 4.72
C LEU A 118 -8.09 6.29 3.23
N GLN A 119 -8.94 5.59 2.47
CA GLN A 119 -9.20 5.92 1.07
C GLN A 119 -9.83 7.31 0.92
N GLU A 120 -10.82 7.65 1.75
CA GLU A 120 -11.44 8.98 1.75
C GLU A 120 -10.44 10.07 2.17
N ALA A 121 -9.55 9.79 3.11
CA ALA A 121 -8.48 10.72 3.49
C ALA A 121 -7.51 10.97 2.32
N ALA A 122 -7.07 9.90 1.63
CA ALA A 122 -6.21 10.01 0.47
C ALA A 122 -6.88 10.79 -0.68
N LYS A 123 -8.16 10.52 -0.96
CA LYS A 123 -8.97 11.27 -1.94
C LYS A 123 -9.08 12.75 -1.59
N LYS A 124 -9.32 13.10 -0.32
CA LYS A 124 -9.39 14.50 0.13
C LYS A 124 -8.10 15.27 -0.02
N LEU A 125 -6.97 14.58 0.11
CA LEU A 125 -5.65 15.16 -0.10
C LEU A 125 -5.25 15.20 -1.59
N ASP A 126 -6.13 14.71 -2.48
CA ASP A 126 -5.91 14.53 -3.92
C ASP A 126 -4.58 13.81 -4.21
N LEU A 127 -4.36 12.71 -3.47
CA LEU A 127 -3.18 11.88 -3.60
C LEU A 127 -3.39 10.80 -4.66
N VAL A 128 -2.35 10.56 -5.45
CA VAL A 128 -2.23 9.54 -6.47
C VAL A 128 -1.20 8.51 -6.00
N PRO A 129 -1.54 7.22 -5.93
CA PRO A 129 -0.56 6.18 -5.69
C PRO A 129 0.32 6.02 -6.93
N VAL A 130 1.64 6.12 -6.73
CA VAL A 130 2.63 5.89 -7.77
C VAL A 130 3.41 4.64 -7.44
N TYR A 131 3.36 3.68 -8.35
CA TYR A 131 4.07 2.42 -8.26
C TYR A 131 5.37 2.49 -9.05
N THR A 132 6.49 2.37 -8.36
CA THR A 132 7.80 2.30 -9.03
C THR A 132 8.25 0.86 -9.22
N VAL A 133 8.61 0.53 -10.45
CA VAL A 133 9.03 -0.82 -10.85
C VAL A 133 10.36 -0.77 -11.60
N ARG A 134 11.19 -1.81 -11.48
CA ARG A 134 12.43 -1.92 -12.28
C ARG A 134 12.14 -2.43 -13.69
N ASN A 135 11.15 -3.31 -13.82
CA ASN A 135 10.70 -3.85 -15.10
C ASN A 135 9.22 -3.55 -15.32
N ILE A 136 8.92 -2.79 -16.37
CA ILE A 136 7.57 -2.34 -16.70
C ILE A 136 6.69 -3.44 -17.33
N GLN A 137 7.28 -4.51 -17.85
CA GLN A 137 6.55 -5.64 -18.46
C GLN A 137 6.07 -6.63 -17.40
N THR A 138 6.89 -6.86 -16.38
CA THR A 138 6.58 -7.80 -15.28
C THR A 138 6.08 -7.09 -14.03
N PHE A 139 6.15 -5.76 -13.97
CA PHE A 139 5.86 -4.93 -12.80
C PHE A 139 6.67 -5.31 -11.54
N THR A 140 7.85 -5.92 -11.73
CA THR A 140 8.70 -6.39 -10.64
C THR A 140 9.74 -5.35 -10.22
N GLY A 141 10.14 -5.44 -8.96
CA GLY A 141 11.22 -4.63 -8.38
C GLY A 141 12.62 -5.14 -8.72
N GLY A 142 13.63 -4.55 -8.06
CA GLY A 142 15.04 -4.82 -8.32
C GLY A 142 15.51 -6.26 -8.07
N HIS A 143 14.97 -6.90 -7.03
CA HIS A 143 15.36 -8.23 -6.55
C HIS A 143 14.15 -8.95 -5.92
N GLY A 144 13.14 -9.30 -6.72
CA GLY A 144 11.97 -9.95 -6.13
C GLY A 144 11.01 -10.59 -7.13
N LYS A 145 10.30 -11.61 -6.62
CA LYS A 145 9.15 -12.26 -7.26
C LYS A 145 7.88 -11.38 -7.20
N TYR A 146 7.83 -10.44 -6.27
CA TYR A 146 6.65 -9.64 -5.98
C TYR A 146 6.50 -8.46 -6.96
N VAL A 147 5.28 -8.30 -7.46
CA VAL A 147 4.87 -7.18 -8.32
C VAL A 147 4.41 -5.99 -7.49
N PHE A 148 4.58 -4.76 -8.00
CA PHE A 148 4.12 -3.52 -7.35
C PHE A 148 4.56 -3.34 -5.90
N ARG A 149 5.79 -3.80 -5.58
CA ARG A 149 6.32 -3.77 -4.21
C ARG A 149 6.37 -2.35 -3.62
N ASP A 150 6.77 -1.38 -4.42
CA ASP A 150 7.03 -0.01 -3.97
C ASP A 150 5.88 0.90 -4.43
N CYS A 151 5.16 1.50 -3.48
CA CYS A 151 4.07 2.44 -3.71
C CYS A 151 4.26 3.68 -2.85
N THR A 152 4.26 4.85 -3.47
CA THR A 152 4.38 6.15 -2.78
C THR A 152 3.25 7.07 -3.22
N LEU A 153 2.68 7.83 -2.29
CA LEU A 153 1.60 8.76 -2.56
C LEU A 153 2.14 10.14 -2.94
N PHE A 154 1.70 10.67 -4.08
CA PHE A 154 2.03 12.02 -4.53
C PHE A 154 0.77 12.84 -4.77
N LYS A 155 0.84 14.16 -4.65
CA LYS A 155 -0.28 15.01 -5.04
C LYS A 155 -0.52 14.90 -6.54
N ARG A 156 -1.77 14.85 -6.98
CA ARG A 156 -2.12 14.92 -8.40
C ARG A 156 -1.44 16.11 -9.07
N GLY A 157 -0.96 15.90 -10.30
CA GLY A 157 -0.27 16.93 -11.05
C GLY A 157 1.22 17.07 -10.69
N THR A 158 1.74 16.25 -9.78
CA THR A 158 3.19 16.18 -9.52
C THR A 158 3.91 15.73 -10.78
N SER A 159 5.01 16.41 -11.14
CA SER A 159 5.80 16.04 -12.32
C SER A 159 6.55 14.73 -12.11
N VAL A 160 6.76 13.97 -13.19
CA VAL A 160 7.54 12.72 -13.18
C VAL A 160 8.96 12.94 -12.65
N SER A 161 9.58 14.08 -12.96
CA SER A 161 10.85 14.52 -12.37
C SER A 161 10.84 14.67 -10.85
N SER A 162 9.78 15.26 -10.31
CA SER A 162 9.64 15.44 -8.85
C SER A 162 9.44 14.10 -8.15
N VAL A 163 8.65 13.20 -8.77
CA VAL A 163 8.50 11.82 -8.31
C VAL A 163 9.85 11.10 -8.31
N ALA A 164 10.60 11.17 -9.41
CA ALA A 164 11.90 10.53 -9.53
C ALA A 164 12.87 11.01 -8.44
N ARG A 165 12.94 12.33 -8.22
CA ARG A 165 13.77 12.92 -7.17
C ARG A 165 13.34 12.47 -5.76
N ALA A 166 12.04 12.39 -5.50
CA ALA A 166 11.53 11.98 -4.19
C ALA A 166 11.84 10.51 -3.87
N ILE A 167 11.85 9.63 -4.87
CA ILE A 167 12.05 8.19 -4.68
C ILE A 167 13.53 7.81 -4.80
N MET A 168 14.24 8.36 -5.79
CA MET A 168 15.61 7.97 -6.15
C MET A 168 16.68 8.90 -5.55
N GLY A 169 16.30 10.06 -5.01
CA GLY A 169 17.22 11.06 -4.49
C GLY A 169 17.92 11.86 -5.60
N GLU A 170 19.17 12.28 -5.35
CA GLU A 170 20.00 13.07 -6.27
C GLU A 170 20.70 12.21 -7.32
N VAL A 171 19.92 11.48 -8.11
CA VAL A 171 20.43 10.59 -9.15
C VAL A 171 20.05 11.10 -10.54
N THR A 172 20.98 11.05 -11.48
CA THR A 172 20.71 11.44 -12.88
C THR A 172 19.84 10.38 -13.57
N ILE A 173 18.59 10.75 -13.83
CA ILE A 173 17.63 9.91 -14.57
C ILE A 173 17.92 10.04 -16.07
N ALA A 174 18.25 8.92 -16.71
CA ALA A 174 18.45 8.82 -18.15
C ALA A 174 17.12 8.86 -18.91
N SER A 175 16.11 8.13 -18.40
CA SER A 175 14.77 8.09 -18.99
C SER A 175 13.75 7.52 -18.00
N ALA A 176 12.47 7.81 -18.26
CA ALA A 176 11.33 7.23 -17.57
C ALA A 176 10.45 6.45 -18.56
N GLU A 177 9.96 5.29 -18.13
CA GLU A 177 9.06 4.43 -18.90
C GLU A 177 7.76 4.22 -18.11
N GLY A 178 6.63 4.33 -18.81
CA GLY A 178 5.30 4.01 -18.30
C GLY A 178 4.76 2.72 -18.91
N VAL A 179 3.54 2.34 -18.52
CA VAL A 179 2.89 1.08 -18.92
C VAL A 179 3.00 0.82 -20.43
N GLY A 180 3.39 -0.41 -20.78
CA GLY A 180 3.64 -0.81 -22.17
C GLY A 180 5.00 -0.39 -22.72
N GLY A 181 5.92 0.08 -21.87
CA GLY A 181 7.27 0.52 -22.29
C GLY A 181 7.27 1.86 -23.02
N LYS A 182 6.20 2.66 -22.87
CA LYS A 182 6.12 3.99 -23.47
C LYS A 182 7.06 4.93 -22.74
N ARG A 183 7.85 5.70 -23.49
CA ARG A 183 8.66 6.77 -22.91
C ARG A 183 7.75 7.86 -22.35
N VAL A 184 8.07 8.30 -21.14
CA VAL A 184 7.36 9.35 -20.42
C VAL A 184 8.29 10.55 -20.29
N ALA A 185 7.77 11.74 -20.58
CA ALA A 185 8.53 12.97 -20.43
C ALA A 185 8.63 13.38 -18.96
N MET A 186 9.77 13.95 -18.56
CA MET A 186 10.05 14.27 -17.15
C MET A 186 9.23 15.45 -16.60
N ASP A 187 8.70 16.27 -17.50
CA ASP A 187 7.77 17.38 -17.26
C ASP A 187 6.30 16.95 -17.32
N ASP A 188 6.02 15.72 -17.78
CA ASP A 188 4.65 15.19 -17.75
C ASP A 188 4.21 14.96 -16.29
N ILE A 189 2.89 14.95 -16.11
CA ILE A 189 2.25 14.90 -14.81
C ILE A 189 1.79 13.48 -14.45
N VAL A 190 1.71 13.23 -13.15
CA VAL A 190 1.13 12.01 -12.59
C VAL A 190 -0.32 12.24 -12.22
N GLU A 191 -1.18 11.36 -12.71
CA GLU A 191 -2.62 11.29 -12.44
C GLU A 191 -3.06 9.81 -12.37
N PRO A 192 -4.22 9.49 -11.75
CA PRO A 192 -4.74 8.13 -11.78
C PRO A 192 -4.92 7.63 -13.22
N GLY A 193 -4.30 6.50 -13.56
CA GLY A 193 -4.26 5.92 -14.91
C GLY A 193 -3.26 6.56 -15.87
N LYS A 194 -2.54 7.60 -15.45
CA LYS A 194 -1.54 8.31 -16.27
C LYS A 194 -0.24 8.51 -15.48
N ASN A 195 0.81 7.83 -15.89
CA ASN A 195 2.13 7.91 -15.24
C ASN A 195 2.10 7.54 -13.74
N ASP A 196 1.12 6.73 -13.33
CA ASP A 196 0.98 6.18 -11.98
C ASP A 196 1.76 4.86 -11.79
N ILE A 197 2.28 4.28 -12.88
CA ILE A 197 3.24 3.19 -12.87
C ILE A 197 4.47 3.62 -13.67
N LEU A 198 5.62 3.71 -13.00
CA LEU A 198 6.84 4.27 -13.58
C LEU A 198 8.05 3.37 -13.37
N SER A 199 8.90 3.29 -14.39
CA SER A 199 10.24 2.73 -14.30
C SER A 199 11.28 3.79 -14.66
N PHE A 200 12.19 4.05 -13.73
CA PHE A 200 13.27 5.01 -13.92
C PHE A 200 14.57 4.29 -14.32
N LYS A 201 15.15 4.70 -15.45
CA LYS A 201 16.50 4.27 -15.87
C LYS A 201 17.48 5.35 -15.45
N VAL A 202 18.49 4.96 -14.70
CA VAL A 202 19.54 5.84 -14.19
C VAL A 202 20.75 5.79 -15.13
N VAL A 203 21.44 6.91 -15.30
CA VAL A 203 22.77 6.91 -15.96
C VAL A 203 23.78 6.29 -14.98
N PRO A 204 24.51 5.22 -15.34
CA PRO A 204 25.55 4.68 -14.48
C PRO A 204 26.54 5.79 -14.09
N GLY A 205 26.79 5.94 -12.79
CA GLY A 205 27.81 6.85 -12.30
C GLY A 205 29.19 6.38 -12.75
N LYS A 206 30.14 7.32 -12.87
CA LYS A 206 31.56 7.02 -13.17
C LYS A 206 32.20 6.03 -12.17
N ASP A 207 31.56 5.77 -11.03
CA ASP A 207 32.07 4.90 -9.97
C ASP A 207 31.61 3.44 -10.06
N ASP A 208 30.57 3.13 -10.84
CA ASP A 208 30.10 1.74 -11.03
C ASP A 208 30.89 1.00 -12.13
N ALA A 209 31.57 1.73 -13.01
CA ALA A 209 32.36 1.16 -14.11
C ALA A 209 33.67 0.48 -13.66
N LYS A 210 34.03 0.56 -12.37
CA LYS A 210 35.32 0.06 -11.87
C LYS A 210 35.24 -1.33 -11.20
N LYS A 211 34.06 -1.93 -11.04
CA LYS A 211 33.90 -3.23 -10.37
C LYS A 211 33.92 -4.44 -11.28
N ASP A 212 33.88 -4.25 -12.61
CA ASP A 212 33.77 -5.37 -13.55
C ASP A 212 35.09 -5.75 -14.25
N ASP A 213 36.20 -5.04 -14.02
CA ASP A 213 37.47 -5.24 -14.75
C ASP A 213 38.65 -5.80 -13.91
N GLU A 214 38.47 -6.05 -12.60
CA GLU A 214 39.52 -6.65 -11.75
C GLU A 214 39.44 -8.19 -11.62
N GLY A 215 38.53 -8.85 -12.36
CA GLY A 215 38.34 -10.31 -12.30
C GLY A 215 39.20 -11.15 -13.25
N ALA A 216 40.00 -10.54 -14.13
CA ALA A 216 40.69 -11.27 -15.20
C ALA A 216 42.17 -10.90 -15.32
N LYS A 217 43.01 -11.30 -14.34
CA LYS A 217 44.46 -11.48 -14.56
C LYS A 217 45.12 -12.35 -13.48
N GLY A 218 45.28 -13.62 -13.82
CA GLY A 218 46.53 -14.38 -13.70
C GLY A 218 46.96 -14.90 -12.31
N GLU A 219 46.92 -16.22 -12.15
CA GLU A 219 48.00 -16.94 -11.46
C GLU A 219 48.42 -18.16 -12.29
N GLY A 220 49.55 -18.03 -12.98
CA GLY A 220 50.37 -19.17 -13.40
C GLY A 220 51.31 -19.55 -12.26
N LYS A 221 51.40 -20.85 -11.94
CA LYS A 221 52.43 -21.41 -11.08
C LYS A 221 53.13 -22.56 -11.79
N THR A 222 54.36 -22.32 -12.20
CA THR A 222 55.33 -23.36 -12.58
C THR A 222 56.22 -23.71 -11.39
N ASP A 223 56.08 -24.96 -10.95
CA ASP A 223 57.10 -26.02 -10.98
C ASP A 223 58.34 -25.95 -10.07
N SER A 224 58.53 -27.01 -9.26
CA SER A 224 59.86 -27.59 -9.00
C SER A 224 59.83 -29.02 -8.42
N LYS A 225 60.19 -29.98 -9.29
CA LYS A 225 61.13 -31.13 -9.12
C LYS A 225 60.85 -32.31 -8.16
N LYS A 226 60.68 -33.48 -8.80
CA LYS A 226 61.36 -34.82 -8.63
C LYS A 226 61.76 -35.25 -7.20
N THR A 227 61.53 -36.51 -6.77
CA THR A 227 62.32 -37.71 -7.16
C THR A 227 61.66 -39.04 -6.73
N LYS A 228 61.98 -40.11 -7.49
CA LYS A 228 61.58 -41.53 -7.45
C LYS A 228 61.95 -42.35 -6.19
N HIS A 229 61.11 -43.31 -5.78
CA HIS A 229 61.33 -44.78 -5.63
C HIS A 229 60.10 -45.40 -4.91
N LYS A 230 59.32 -46.29 -5.53
CA LYS A 230 59.44 -47.76 -5.69
C LYS A 230 59.08 -48.56 -4.42
N LYS A 231 58.01 -49.37 -4.60
CA LYS A 231 57.30 -50.30 -3.71
C LYS A 231 56.30 -49.68 -2.74
#